data_AF-A0A7S2HLH0-F1
#
_entry.id   AF-A0A7S2HLH0-F1
#
_cell.length_a   1.000
_cell.length_b   1.000
_cell.length_c   1.000
_cell.angle_alpha   90.00
_cell.angle_beta   90.00
_cell.angle_gamma   90.00
#
_symmetry.space_group_name_H-M   'P 1'
#
loop_
_entity.id
_entity.type
_entity.pdbx_description
1 polymer ?
#
loop_
_entity_poly.entity_id
_entity_poly.type
_entity_poly.pdbx_seq_one_letter_code
_entity_poly.pdbx_strand_id
1 'polypeptide(L)'
;EVLLYAGDAVGNYGRSSDLARHLDEFLAWLAGQSRRYARVFFIAGNHETLLDEQQGDASAGLARVNSFLRAVPNGTYLQNAAAEYRGLRLWGSPVTVSRVETEGKRYYSRAFERPQEQRVALWSSVPEGLDLLMTHCSPW
;
A
#
# COMPACT_ATOMS: atom_id res chain seq x y z
N GLU A 1 -0.38 -8.11 -19.50
CA GLU A 1 0.96 -7.70 -19.02
C GLU A 1 1.04 -7.44 -17.52
N VAL A 2 0.71 -6.25 -17.00
CA VAL A 2 0.95 -5.89 -15.58
C VAL A 2 -0.35 -5.45 -14.90
N LEU A 3 -0.55 -5.83 -13.64
CA LEU A 3 -1.58 -5.28 -12.74
C LEU A 3 -0.93 -4.35 -11.72
N LEU A 4 -1.50 -3.16 -11.55
CA LEU A 4 -1.10 -2.17 -10.54
C LEU A 4 -2.31 -1.91 -9.64
N TYR A 5 -2.18 -2.16 -8.34
CA TYR A 5 -3.25 -1.93 -7.37
C TYR A 5 -2.83 -0.85 -6.36
N ALA A 6 -3.57 0.25 -6.30
CA ALA A 6 -3.16 1.49 -5.64
C ALA A 6 -3.81 1.70 -4.25
N GLY A 7 -3.93 0.64 -3.45
CA GLY A 7 -4.40 0.72 -2.06
C GLY A 7 -5.92 0.55 -1.87
N ASP A 8 -6.34 0.66 -0.62
CA ASP A 8 -7.74 0.48 -0.14
C ASP A 8 -8.33 -0.90 -0.47
N ALA A 9 -7.56 -1.92 -0.11
CA ALA A 9 -7.94 -3.32 -0.16
C ALA A 9 -8.94 -3.71 0.96
N VAL A 10 -9.02 -2.96 2.05
CA VAL A 10 -9.86 -3.31 3.21
C VAL A 10 -10.92 -2.25 3.54
N GLY A 11 -12.11 -2.71 3.95
CA GLY A 11 -13.18 -1.82 4.40
C GLY A 11 -13.02 -1.35 5.85
N ASN A 12 -12.09 -0.43 6.12
CA ASN A 12 -11.88 0.16 7.45
C ASN A 12 -12.79 1.37 7.76
N TYR A 13 -14.01 1.10 8.21
CA TYR A 13 -15.05 2.12 8.44
C TYR A 13 -15.51 2.20 9.90
N GLY A 14 -14.90 1.42 10.80
CA GLY A 14 -15.27 1.42 12.22
C GLY A 14 -14.77 0.19 12.96
N ARG A 15 -15.11 0.12 14.26
CA ARG A 15 -14.68 -0.98 15.15
C ARG A 15 -15.22 -2.36 14.77
N SER A 16 -16.31 -2.42 14.02
CA SER A 16 -16.90 -3.67 13.54
C SER A 16 -16.23 -4.21 12.28
N SER A 17 -15.29 -3.47 11.68
CA SER A 17 -14.57 -3.91 10.48
C SER A 17 -13.57 -5.01 10.82
N ASP A 18 -13.76 -6.19 10.23
CA ASP A 18 -12.78 -7.28 10.28
C ASP A 18 -11.72 -7.09 9.19
N LEU A 19 -10.72 -6.27 9.50
CA LEU A 19 -9.69 -5.91 8.52
C LEU A 19 -8.81 -7.11 8.12
N ALA A 20 -8.62 -8.07 9.03
CA ALA A 20 -7.83 -9.27 8.75
C ALA A 20 -8.54 -10.14 7.71
N ARG A 21 -9.85 -10.37 7.88
CA ARG A 21 -10.65 -11.09 6.89
C ARG A 21 -10.70 -10.35 5.56
N HIS A 22 -10.89 -9.03 5.55
CA HIS A 22 -10.87 -8.25 4.31
C HIS A 22 -9.53 -8.37 3.58
N LEU A 23 -8.41 -8.32 4.30
CA LEU A 23 -7.10 -8.50 3.69
C LEU A 23 -6.96 -9.92 3.10
N ASP A 24 -7.39 -10.96 3.81
CA ASP A 24 -7.35 -12.34 3.30
C ASP A 24 -8.18 -12.51 2.03
N GLU A 25 -9.38 -11.93 1.98
CA GLU A 25 -10.26 -11.94 0.81
C GLU A 25 -9.62 -11.21 -0.38
N PHE A 26 -9.02 -10.04 -0.14
CA PHE A 26 -8.27 -9.31 -1.16
C PHE A 26 -7.08 -10.12 -1.68
N LEU A 27 -6.26 -10.71 -0.80
CA LEU A 27 -5.10 -11.50 -1.21
C LEU A 27 -5.51 -12.76 -1.98
N ALA A 28 -6.61 -13.40 -1.60
CA ALA A 28 -7.17 -14.53 -2.36
C ALA A 28 -7.63 -14.10 -3.76
N TRP A 29 -8.32 -12.96 -3.87
CA TRP A 29 -8.69 -12.39 -5.16
C TRP A 29 -7.46 -12.03 -6.00
N LEU A 30 -6.44 -11.40 -5.40
CA LEU A 30 -5.21 -10.99 -6.07
C LEU A 30 -4.42 -12.20 -6.56
N ALA A 31 -4.43 -13.32 -5.82
CA ALA A 31 -3.86 -14.59 -6.26
C ALA A 31 -4.61 -15.20 -7.46
N GLY A 32 -5.92 -14.96 -7.56
CA GLY A 32 -6.70 -15.26 -8.77
C GLY A 32 -6.27 -14.38 -9.94
N GLN A 33 -6.10 -13.07 -9.71
CA GLN A 33 -5.68 -12.14 -10.75
C GLN A 33 -4.25 -12.39 -11.22
N SER A 34 -3.34 -12.81 -10.34
CA SER A 34 -1.94 -13.04 -10.67
C SER A 34 -1.73 -14.13 -11.73
N ARG A 35 -2.72 -15.00 -11.95
CA ARG A 35 -2.73 -15.98 -13.05
C ARG A 35 -2.96 -15.36 -14.43
N ARG A 36 -3.45 -14.12 -14.48
CA ARG A 36 -3.81 -13.38 -15.71
C ARG A 36 -2.75 -12.37 -16.14
N TYR A 37 -1.84 -12.00 -15.23
CA TYR A 37 -0.83 -10.96 -15.45
C TYR A 37 0.57 -11.53 -15.26
N ALA A 38 1.52 -11.06 -16.07
CA ALA A 38 2.92 -11.44 -15.93
C ALA A 38 3.56 -10.85 -14.67
N ARG A 39 3.05 -9.71 -14.18
CA ARG A 39 3.49 -9.06 -12.94
C ARG A 39 2.34 -8.38 -12.23
N VAL A 40 2.35 -8.42 -10.90
CA VAL A 40 1.41 -7.72 -10.03
C VAL A 40 2.20 -6.85 -9.06
N PHE A 41 1.99 -5.54 -9.08
CA PHE A 41 2.46 -4.62 -8.06
C PHE A 41 1.28 -4.07 -7.28
N PHE A 42 1.41 -3.97 -5.97
CA PHE A 42 0.39 -3.36 -5.14
C PHE A 42 1.01 -2.57 -3.99
N ILE A 43 0.34 -1.49 -3.63
CA ILE A 43 0.62 -0.68 -2.45
C ILE A 43 -0.59 -0.76 -1.51
N ALA A 44 -0.39 -0.38 -0.25
CA ALA A 44 -1.50 -0.10 0.67
C ALA A 44 -2.09 1.30 0.40
N GLY A 45 -3.21 1.60 1.04
CA GLY A 45 -3.85 2.90 1.12
C GLY A 45 -4.19 3.27 2.56
N ASN A 46 -5.06 4.27 2.75
CA ASN A 46 -5.34 4.76 4.11
C ASN A 46 -6.18 3.76 4.93
N HIS A 47 -6.82 2.79 4.30
CA HIS A 47 -7.64 1.81 5.01
C HIS A 47 -6.84 0.69 5.71
N GLU A 48 -5.64 0.35 5.26
CA GLU A 48 -4.84 -0.78 5.75
C GLU A 48 -4.08 -0.48 7.06
N THR A 49 -4.78 -0.09 8.13
CA THR A 49 -4.13 0.23 9.42
C THR A 49 -3.38 -0.95 10.04
N LEU A 50 -3.74 -2.18 9.69
CA LEU A 50 -3.02 -3.40 10.08
C LEU A 50 -1.67 -3.61 9.35
N LEU A 51 -1.33 -2.74 8.40
CA LEU A 51 -0.04 -2.72 7.69
C LEU A 51 0.82 -1.50 8.06
N ASP A 52 0.30 -0.55 8.84
CA ASP A 52 1.02 0.66 9.26
C ASP A 52 1.47 0.57 10.73
N GLU A 53 2.77 0.46 10.95
CA GLU A 53 3.38 0.42 12.29
C GLU A 53 3.09 1.68 13.14
N GLN A 54 2.78 2.82 12.51
CA GLN A 54 2.36 4.01 13.25
C GLN A 54 0.92 3.93 13.79
N GLN A 55 0.16 2.90 13.40
CA GLN A 55 -1.21 2.65 13.89
C GLN A 55 -1.29 1.51 14.91
N GLY A 56 -0.22 0.73 15.08
CA GLY A 56 -0.14 -0.39 16.01
C GLY A 56 0.78 -1.49 15.52
N ASP A 57 0.66 -2.68 16.09
CA ASP A 57 1.40 -3.86 15.65
C ASP A 57 0.96 -4.32 14.25
N ALA A 58 1.82 -4.10 13.25
CA ALA A 58 1.60 -4.50 11.87
C ALA A 58 2.10 -5.92 11.56
N SER A 59 2.74 -6.61 12.51
CA SER A 59 3.44 -7.88 12.26
C SER A 59 2.52 -8.96 11.69
N ALA A 60 1.31 -9.10 12.24
CA ALA A 60 0.32 -10.07 11.75
C ALA A 60 -0.17 -9.75 10.33
N GLY A 61 -0.39 -8.47 10.01
CA GLY A 61 -0.76 -8.02 8.68
C GLY A 61 0.33 -8.27 7.65
N LEU A 62 1.57 -7.89 7.98
CA LEU A 62 2.74 -8.13 7.15
C LEU A 62 3.03 -9.62 6.98
N ALA A 63 2.79 -10.45 8.00
CA ALA A 63 2.91 -11.91 7.88
C ALA A 63 1.96 -12.50 6.83
N ARG A 64 0.72 -11.98 6.73
CA ARG A 64 -0.25 -12.37 5.68
C ARG A 64 0.25 -11.98 4.29
N VAL A 65 0.70 -10.73 4.13
CA VAL A 65 1.29 -10.24 2.86
C VAL A 65 2.50 -11.09 2.46
N ASN A 66 3.41 -11.37 3.39
CA ASN A 66 4.59 -12.20 3.14
C ASN A 66 4.23 -13.65 2.77
N SER A 67 3.17 -14.21 3.38
CA SER A 67 2.65 -15.52 3.01
C SER A 67 2.11 -15.54 1.59
N PHE A 68 1.33 -14.52 1.21
CA PHE A 68 0.87 -14.32 -0.15
C PHE A 68 2.03 -14.22 -1.16
N LEU A 69 3.05 -13.40 -0.87
CA LEU A 69 4.19 -13.21 -1.78
C LEU A 69 5.01 -14.48 -1.99
N ARG A 70 5.07 -15.38 -1.00
CA ARG A 70 5.66 -16.73 -1.17
C ARG A 70 4.83 -17.62 -2.10
N ALA A 71 3.51 -17.48 -2.09
CA ALA A 71 2.60 -18.25 -2.93
C ALA A 71 2.43 -17.65 -4.35
N VAL A 72 2.68 -16.34 -4.50
CA VAL A 72 2.48 -15.58 -5.74
C VAL A 72 3.80 -14.92 -6.15
N PRO A 73 4.70 -15.66 -6.84
CA PRO A 73 6.07 -15.20 -7.12
C PRO A 73 6.15 -14.03 -8.12
N ASN A 74 5.07 -13.77 -8.87
CA ASN A 74 4.93 -12.59 -9.72
C ASN A 74 4.29 -11.39 -9.00
N GLY A 75 4.01 -11.49 -7.71
CA GLY A 75 3.50 -10.41 -6.87
C GLY A 75 4.62 -9.59 -6.23
N THR A 76 4.36 -8.32 -5.97
CA THR A 76 5.26 -7.43 -5.21
C THR A 76 4.44 -6.40 -4.46
N TYR A 77 4.63 -6.37 -3.14
CA TYR A 77 4.13 -5.30 -2.30
C TYR A 77 5.17 -4.18 -2.23
N LEU A 78 4.77 -2.93 -2.47
CA LEU A 78 5.63 -1.76 -2.36
C LEU A 78 5.17 -0.89 -1.20
N GLN A 79 6.11 -0.50 -0.35
CA GLN A 79 5.88 0.44 0.75
C GLN A 79 7.12 1.32 0.90
N ASN A 80 7.07 2.49 0.27
CA ASN A 80 8.22 3.40 0.13
C ASN A 80 9.42 2.71 -0.52
N ALA A 81 9.16 1.88 -1.53
CA ALA A 81 10.14 0.97 -2.10
C ALA A 81 10.17 1.03 -3.63
N ALA A 82 11.35 0.81 -4.18
CA ALA A 82 11.57 0.69 -5.62
C ALA A 82 11.36 -0.75 -6.11
N ALA A 83 11.01 -0.88 -7.38
CA ALA A 83 11.07 -2.13 -8.12
C ALA A 83 11.47 -1.87 -9.57
N GLU A 84 11.90 -2.92 -10.26
CA GLU A 84 12.18 -2.87 -11.69
C GLU A 84 11.43 -3.99 -12.40
N TYR A 85 10.88 -3.70 -13.57
CA TYR A 85 10.29 -4.71 -14.43
C TYR A 85 10.55 -4.39 -15.90
N ARG A 86 11.29 -5.28 -16.58
CA ARG A 86 11.66 -5.12 -18.00
C ARG A 86 12.34 -3.78 -18.30
N GLY A 87 13.24 -3.34 -17.41
CA GLY A 87 13.95 -2.07 -17.52
C GLY A 87 13.14 -0.82 -17.13
N LEU A 88 11.84 -0.96 -16.84
CA LEU A 88 11.04 0.13 -16.27
C LEU A 88 11.31 0.24 -14.77
N ARG A 89 11.59 1.44 -14.30
CA ARG A 89 11.85 1.77 -12.91
C ARG A 89 10.56 2.25 -12.23
N LEU A 90 10.17 1.55 -11.18
CA LEU A 90 8.96 1.80 -10.41
C LEU A 90 9.32 2.21 -8.98
N TRP A 91 8.50 3.05 -8.38
CA TRP A 91 8.51 3.29 -6.94
C TRP A 91 7.09 3.37 -6.42
N GLY A 92 6.84 2.79 -5.24
CA GLY A 92 5.49 2.72 -4.67
C GLY A 92 5.44 3.14 -3.21
N SER A 93 4.46 3.98 -2.86
CA SER A 93 4.20 4.38 -1.49
C SER A 93 2.70 4.48 -1.18
N PRO A 94 2.28 3.98 0.01
CA PRO A 94 0.93 4.18 0.52
C PRO A 94 0.73 5.54 1.21
N VAL A 95 1.79 6.35 1.36
CA VAL A 95 1.77 7.55 2.21
C VAL A 95 0.80 8.60 1.69
N THR A 96 -0.01 9.12 2.61
CA THR A 96 -1.04 10.12 2.37
C THR A 96 -0.86 11.35 3.25
N VAL A 97 -1.58 12.42 2.91
CA VAL A 97 -1.65 13.62 3.75
C VAL A 97 -2.33 13.32 5.08
N SER A 98 -1.74 13.82 6.17
CA SER A 98 -2.37 13.78 7.48
C SER A 98 -3.65 14.63 7.50
N ARG A 99 -4.80 13.98 7.71
CA ARG A 99 -6.08 14.70 7.86
C ARG A 99 -6.21 15.35 9.23
N VAL A 100 -5.40 14.95 10.19
CA VAL A 100 -5.25 15.70 11.45
C VAL A 100 -4.61 17.06 11.16
N GLU A 101 -3.61 17.11 10.27
CA GLU A 101 -2.92 18.35 9.89
C GLU A 101 -3.81 19.27 9.04
N THR A 102 -4.54 18.71 8.06
CA THR A 102 -5.32 19.53 7.11
C THR A 102 -6.76 19.81 7.56
N GLU A 103 -7.38 18.91 8.32
CA GLU A 103 -8.81 19.01 8.70
C GLU A 103 -9.03 19.04 10.22
N GLY A 104 -8.00 18.81 11.04
CA GLY A 104 -8.15 18.65 12.48
C GLY A 104 -8.93 17.40 12.89
N LYS A 105 -9.04 16.40 11.99
CA LYS A 105 -9.89 15.20 12.18
C LYS A 105 -9.08 13.92 12.13
N ARG A 106 -9.58 12.90 12.84
CA ARG A 106 -9.02 11.54 12.84
C ARG A 106 -10.09 10.56 12.36
N TYR A 107 -9.75 9.78 11.34
CA TYR A 107 -10.61 8.73 10.80
C TYR A 107 -10.10 7.34 11.19
N TYR A 108 -10.95 6.31 11.10
CA TYR A 108 -10.53 4.92 11.31
C TYR A 108 -9.53 4.49 10.23
N SER A 109 -9.80 4.82 8.98
CA SER A 109 -8.93 4.57 7.84
C SER A 109 -7.82 5.61 7.74
N ARG A 110 -6.89 5.63 8.69
CA ARG A 110 -5.78 6.62 8.74
C ARG A 110 -4.38 6.02 8.59
N ALA A 111 -4.29 4.83 8.01
CA ALA A 111 -3.02 4.20 7.71
C ALA A 111 -2.20 5.12 6.80
N PHE A 112 -0.89 5.15 7.03
CA PHE A 112 0.07 5.87 6.20
C PHE A 112 -0.17 7.37 6.06
N GLU A 113 -1.04 7.96 6.87
CA GLU A 113 -1.11 9.41 7.04
C GLU A 113 0.19 9.90 7.67
N ARG A 114 0.81 10.91 7.05
CA ARG A 114 2.06 11.51 7.53
C ARG A 114 1.97 13.03 7.52
N PRO A 115 2.56 13.70 8.53
CA PRO A 115 2.66 15.16 8.55
C PRO A 115 3.56 15.65 7.40
N GLN A 116 3.43 16.93 7.05
CA GLN A 116 4.14 17.55 5.93
C GLN A 116 5.64 17.29 5.94
N GLU A 117 6.30 17.44 7.09
CA GLU A 117 7.74 17.23 7.23
C GLU A 117 8.16 15.82 6.78
N GLN A 118 7.45 14.79 7.25
CA GLN A 118 7.74 13.39 6.89
C GLN A 118 7.45 13.10 5.42
N ARG A 119 6.40 13.73 4.86
CA ARG A 119 6.08 13.61 3.43
C ARG A 119 7.17 14.26 2.58
N VAL A 120 7.62 15.46 2.92
CA VAL A 120 8.70 16.14 2.18
C VAL A 120 9.97 15.28 2.18
N ALA A 121 10.37 14.74 3.34
CA ALA A 121 11.52 13.85 3.42
C ALA A 121 11.36 12.59 2.55
N LEU A 122 10.18 11.95 2.59
CA LEU A 122 9.88 10.77 1.79
C LEU A 122 9.93 11.06 0.29
N TRP A 123 9.21 12.09 -0.17
CA TRP A 123 9.12 12.42 -1.60
C TRP A 123 10.46 12.91 -2.15
N SER A 124 11.31 13.50 -1.31
CA SER A 124 12.69 13.86 -1.67
C SER A 124 13.62 12.65 -1.81
N SER A 125 13.25 11.48 -1.25
CA SER A 125 14.02 10.24 -1.38
C SER A 125 13.63 9.39 -2.61
N VAL A 126 12.60 9.82 -3.35
CA VAL A 126 12.15 9.10 -4.55
C VAL A 126 13.27 9.15 -5.59
N PRO A 127 13.71 8.01 -6.15
CA PRO A 127 14.78 8.00 -7.15
C PRO A 127 14.44 8.83 -8.39
N GLU A 128 15.43 9.47 -8.98
CA GLU A 128 15.25 10.14 -10.27
C GLU A 128 15.07 9.15 -11.43
N GLY A 129 14.38 9.61 -12.48
CA GLY A 129 14.19 8.85 -13.72
C GLY A 129 13.19 7.69 -13.60
N LEU A 130 12.31 7.69 -12.61
CA LEU A 130 11.22 6.72 -12.56
C LEU A 130 10.35 6.80 -13.82
N ASP A 131 9.99 5.63 -14.32
CA ASP A 131 9.01 5.48 -15.40
C ASP A 131 7.59 5.37 -14.81
N LEU A 132 7.48 4.86 -13.58
CA LEU A 132 6.20 4.67 -12.90
C LEU A 132 6.29 5.02 -11.41
N LEU A 133 5.35 5.85 -10.97
CA LEU A 133 5.13 6.18 -9.56
C LEU A 133 3.75 5.66 -9.12
N MET A 134 3.73 4.78 -8.12
CA MET A 134 2.50 4.30 -7.48
C MET A 134 2.28 5.06 -6.17
N THR A 135 1.26 5.89 -6.11
CA THR A 135 0.78 6.52 -4.88
C THR A 135 -0.68 6.16 -4.64
N HIS A 136 -1.07 6.09 -3.38
CA HIS A 136 -2.47 5.85 -3.04
C HIS A 136 -3.32 7.11 -3.28
N CYS A 137 -2.84 8.27 -2.84
CA CYS A 137 -3.47 9.54 -3.13
C CYS A 137 -2.86 10.19 -4.38
N SER A 138 -3.66 11.01 -5.06
CA SER A 138 -3.19 11.89 -6.13
C SER A 138 -2.17 12.91 -5.60
N PRO A 139 -1.28 13.43 -6.46
CA PRO A 139 -0.51 14.62 -6.12
C PRO A 139 -1.47 15.80 -5.84
N TRP A 140 -1.00 16.73 -4.99
CA TRP A 140 -1.63 18.02 -4.75
C TRP A 140 -1.03 19.07 -5.67
#